data_AF-A0A660TV43-F1
#
_entry.id   AF-A0A660TV43-F1
#
_cell.length_a   1.000
_cell.length_b   1.000
_cell.length_c   1.000
_cell.angle_alpha   90.00
_cell.angle_beta   90.00
_cell.angle_gamma   90.00
#
_symmetry.space_group_name_H-M   'P 1'
#
loop_
_entity.id
_entity.type
_entity.pdbx_description
1 polymer ?
#
loop_
_entity_poly.entity_id
_entity_poly.type
_entity_poly.pdbx_seq_one_letter_code
_entity_poly.pdbx_strand_id
1 'polypeptide(L)'
;MPAANTMTAMRTIVLFMLPPDVPTQKPVWLLYACVTKKGKKYTQVTGFFKKIAINDLFGHFMADCSPFRGRVSLCAVNTQRPLIQFAINAGLLLLGSLLFALGFPNFIADWGFAPFAWISIIPVVILIRRVPWWASPIWGAFYGYITYALFNYWLATFNPVSFVIVPSIYAGWFFMVFPLLSLADRTFRRYAWLAQALIWVAFDVVRTKGFIGYAYGVIGYSQYAWTSLISIADIFGVMGVSFLVVYPSFLIGAWLLDSGFLSVAGGITYAGGWKKPGRRWVISAAVWVGLMLSANIYGIASKVDYSESKIWRPALIQHNVNTWLSGIDAWRLALDYLLEESELALEEKPDAIIWSETSFVPAIEWHLKYRKDRDRVDLILKLKDFLKDQDIPVILGNNDAIQDAGKRVEYNAVLLFDKDEIVDKYRKIHLVPFSEHFPYAKTFPRLMTYIESQGTPIYGHGTEYKTFNLDKWGGPVVSPLICFEDIFGYLTRNFVREGAEVLVNVSNDSWSTEATSAIQHQNMAIFRAVENRRSMVRTTTSGLTCVIDPNGKTIAKLDIFTRGYLIADVPVYTGRTTIYTRYGDWFEKLLLILAIPMLAAAAVVQIMRLGKRRRISAAESVKNQDSRRQRSVKRRK
;
A
#
# COMPACT_ATOMS: atom_id res chain seq x y z
N MET A 1 5.58 -26.21 -61.78
CA MET A 1 4.64 -25.17 -61.30
C MET A 1 3.25 -25.55 -61.77
N PRO A 2 2.15 -25.29 -61.04
CA PRO A 2 1.98 -24.65 -59.71
C PRO A 2 1.53 -25.72 -58.67
N ALA A 3 1.23 -25.51 -57.39
CA ALA A 3 1.08 -24.34 -56.51
C ALA A 3 1.54 -24.76 -55.10
N ALA A 4 2.16 -23.84 -54.37
CA ALA A 4 2.51 -24.00 -52.96
C ALA A 4 1.29 -23.74 -52.08
N ASN A 5 1.07 -24.55 -51.05
CA ASN A 5 0.25 -24.19 -49.90
C ASN A 5 0.96 -24.58 -48.60
N THR A 6 1.13 -23.55 -47.79
CA THR A 6 1.58 -23.48 -46.40
C THR A 6 0.73 -24.34 -45.48
N MET A 7 1.36 -25.09 -44.55
CA MET A 7 0.67 -25.75 -43.44
C MET A 7 1.15 -25.22 -42.09
N THR A 8 0.26 -24.45 -41.48
CA THR A 8 0.27 -23.91 -40.12
C THR A 8 0.16 -25.03 -39.10
N ALA A 9 1.09 -25.13 -38.14
CA ALA A 9 1.00 -26.09 -37.04
C ALA A 9 0.09 -25.55 -35.92
N MET A 10 -1.17 -25.95 -35.93
CA MET A 10 -2.13 -25.75 -34.83
C MET A 10 -1.81 -26.77 -33.72
N ARG A 11 -1.48 -26.31 -32.51
CA ARG A 11 -1.46 -27.15 -31.31
C ARG A 11 -2.86 -27.14 -30.70
N THR A 12 -3.66 -28.14 -31.04
CA THR A 12 -4.95 -28.41 -30.39
C THR A 12 -4.71 -28.97 -28.99
N ILE A 13 -5.10 -28.23 -27.96
CA ILE A 13 -5.30 -28.75 -26.61
C ILE A 13 -6.71 -29.35 -26.62
N VAL A 14 -6.82 -30.68 -26.55
CA VAL A 14 -8.11 -31.35 -26.34
C VAL A 14 -8.30 -31.53 -24.84
N LEU A 15 -9.19 -30.72 -24.25
CA LEU A 15 -9.75 -30.95 -22.91
C LEU A 15 -10.88 -31.97 -23.06
N PHE A 16 -10.80 -33.12 -22.39
CA PHE A 16 -11.96 -34.01 -22.24
C PHE A 16 -12.63 -33.72 -20.89
N MET A 17 -13.89 -33.28 -20.95
CA MET A 17 -14.81 -33.24 -19.81
C MET A 17 -15.21 -34.68 -19.44
N LEU A 18 -15.16 -35.00 -18.15
CA LEU A 18 -15.82 -36.20 -17.61
C LEU A 18 -17.34 -35.98 -17.61
N PRO A 19 -18.18 -36.98 -17.96
CA PRO A 19 -19.62 -36.87 -17.83
C PRO A 19 -20.05 -36.80 -16.34
N PRO A 20 -21.22 -36.24 -16.01
CA PRO A 20 -21.53 -35.71 -14.67
C PRO A 20 -21.75 -36.74 -13.55
N ASP A 21 -21.90 -38.04 -13.86
CA ASP A 21 -22.52 -38.99 -12.91
C ASP A 21 -21.58 -40.06 -12.33
N VAL A 22 -20.30 -39.76 -12.09
CA VAL A 22 -19.38 -40.74 -11.47
C VAL A 22 -18.70 -40.19 -10.22
N PRO A 23 -19.15 -40.54 -9.00
CA PRO A 23 -18.42 -40.22 -7.78
C PRO A 23 -17.19 -41.14 -7.70
N THR A 24 -16.00 -40.60 -7.92
CA THR A 24 -14.75 -41.39 -7.85
C THR A 24 -13.82 -40.89 -6.75
N GLN A 25 -13.91 -41.52 -5.57
CA GLN A 25 -12.92 -41.43 -4.49
C GLN A 25 -11.63 -42.27 -4.76
N LYS A 26 -11.35 -42.71 -6.01
CA LYS A 26 -10.23 -43.61 -6.33
C LYS A 26 -9.52 -43.22 -7.64
N PRO A 27 -8.18 -43.41 -7.75
CA PRO A 27 -7.38 -42.92 -8.87
C PRO A 27 -7.71 -43.62 -10.20
N VAL A 28 -7.72 -42.85 -11.28
CA VAL A 28 -7.86 -43.32 -12.67
C VAL A 28 -6.50 -43.23 -13.35
N TRP A 29 -6.07 -44.31 -14.01
CA TRP A 29 -4.77 -44.41 -14.68
C TRP A 29 -4.94 -44.30 -16.20
N LEU A 30 -4.14 -43.44 -16.85
CA LEU A 30 -4.07 -43.29 -18.29
C LEU A 30 -2.78 -43.94 -18.81
N LEU A 31 -2.90 -44.92 -19.70
CA LEU A 31 -1.77 -45.59 -20.35
C LEU A 31 -1.55 -44.99 -21.74
N TYR A 32 -0.31 -44.62 -22.04
CA TYR A 32 0.11 -44.18 -23.37
C TYR A 32 1.12 -45.18 -23.94
N ALA A 33 0.82 -45.74 -25.12
CA ALA A 33 1.78 -46.46 -25.92
C ALA A 33 2.30 -45.53 -27.03
N CYS A 34 3.63 -45.39 -27.14
CA CYS A 34 4.26 -44.63 -28.22
C CYS A 34 4.91 -45.62 -29.19
N VAL A 35 4.32 -45.77 -30.38
CA VAL A 35 4.85 -46.65 -31.43
C VAL A 35 5.49 -45.80 -32.52
N THR A 36 6.73 -46.11 -32.87
CA THR A 36 7.47 -45.46 -33.97
C THR A 36 7.51 -46.36 -35.19
N LYS A 37 6.88 -45.93 -36.30
CA LYS A 37 7.00 -46.58 -37.62
C LYS A 37 7.58 -45.58 -38.62
N LYS A 38 8.68 -45.95 -39.29
CA LYS A 38 9.39 -45.15 -40.31
C LYS A 38 9.66 -43.68 -39.91
N GLY A 39 10.15 -43.44 -38.69
CA GLY A 39 10.65 -42.12 -38.28
C GLY A 39 9.60 -41.08 -37.88
N LYS A 40 8.31 -41.41 -37.87
CA LYS A 40 7.24 -40.59 -37.25
C LYS A 40 6.77 -41.23 -35.93
N LYS A 41 6.60 -40.40 -34.89
CA LYS A 41 6.04 -40.81 -33.58
C LYS A 41 4.52 -40.74 -33.66
N TYR A 42 3.84 -41.85 -33.36
CA TYR A 42 2.40 -41.88 -33.16
C TYR A 42 2.13 -42.12 -31.67
N THR A 43 1.26 -41.30 -31.10
CA THR A 43 0.76 -41.48 -29.73
C THR A 43 -0.65 -42.01 -29.86
N GLN A 44 -0.88 -43.27 -29.47
CA GLN A 44 -2.23 -43.86 -29.47
C GLN A 44 -2.65 -44.09 -28.02
N VAL A 45 -3.82 -43.58 -27.64
CA VAL A 45 -4.42 -43.81 -26.32
C VAL A 45 -5.14 -45.15 -26.38
N THR A 46 -4.74 -46.12 -25.56
CA THR A 46 -5.26 -47.49 -25.64
C THR A 46 -6.23 -47.89 -24.52
N GLY A 47 -6.77 -46.93 -23.76
CA GLY A 47 -7.96 -47.15 -22.91
C GLY A 47 -7.82 -46.76 -21.43
N PHE A 48 -8.97 -46.67 -20.74
CA PHE A 48 -9.09 -46.38 -19.30
C PHE A 48 -9.29 -47.68 -18.52
N PHE A 49 -8.47 -47.93 -17.49
CA PHE A 49 -8.60 -49.14 -16.67
C PHE A 49 -8.73 -48.82 -15.17
N LYS A 50 -9.69 -49.49 -14.51
CA LYS A 50 -9.77 -49.60 -13.05
C LYS A 50 -9.06 -50.89 -12.62
N LYS A 51 -7.92 -50.73 -11.94
CA LYS A 51 -7.19 -51.70 -11.11
C LYS A 51 -7.26 -53.18 -11.56
N ILE A 52 -6.27 -53.63 -12.33
CA ILE A 52 -5.92 -55.07 -12.47
C ILE A 52 -4.47 -55.23 -12.00
N ALA A 53 -4.19 -56.33 -11.29
CA ALA A 53 -2.88 -56.66 -10.77
C ALA A 53 -1.83 -56.74 -11.90
N ILE A 54 -0.65 -56.15 -11.67
CA ILE A 54 0.44 -56.00 -12.66
C ILE A 54 0.90 -57.34 -13.26
N ASN A 55 0.64 -58.47 -12.60
CA ASN A 55 1.05 -59.80 -13.06
C ASN A 55 0.17 -60.37 -14.20
N ASP A 56 -1.11 -59.98 -14.29
CA ASP A 56 -2.01 -60.50 -15.35
C ASP A 56 -1.84 -59.78 -16.69
N LEU A 57 -1.16 -58.61 -16.71
CA LEU A 57 -0.90 -57.86 -17.93
C LEU A 57 0.22 -58.48 -18.79
N PHE A 58 1.12 -59.27 -18.18
CA PHE A 58 2.25 -59.88 -18.88
C PHE A 58 1.85 -61.12 -19.71
N GLY A 59 0.79 -61.83 -19.31
CA GLY A 59 0.36 -63.06 -19.98
C GLY A 59 -0.35 -62.85 -21.32
N HIS A 60 -1.06 -61.74 -21.50
CA HIS A 60 -1.81 -61.46 -22.73
C HIS A 60 -1.05 -60.59 -23.75
N PHE A 61 0.00 -59.88 -23.35
CA PHE A 61 0.75 -59.01 -24.28
C PHE A 61 1.97 -59.69 -24.95
N MET A 62 2.37 -60.88 -24.47
CA MET A 62 3.55 -61.62 -24.97
C MET A 62 3.23 -62.64 -26.07
N ALA A 63 1.97 -62.75 -26.53
CA ALA A 63 1.62 -63.69 -27.60
C ALA A 63 1.75 -63.10 -29.02
N ASP A 64 1.86 -61.77 -29.19
CA ASP A 64 1.68 -61.18 -30.54
C ASP A 64 2.66 -60.05 -30.92
N CYS A 65 3.80 -59.93 -30.25
CA CYS A 65 4.79 -58.90 -30.56
C CYS A 65 6.26 -59.33 -30.33
N SER A 66 6.73 -60.33 -31.08
CA SER A 66 8.15 -60.45 -31.42
C SER A 66 8.35 -59.87 -32.83
N PRO A 67 8.99 -58.70 -33.05
CA PRO A 67 10.29 -58.31 -32.50
C PRO A 67 10.38 -56.79 -32.18
N PHE A 68 10.05 -56.34 -30.97
CA PHE A 68 10.25 -54.95 -30.56
C PHE A 68 11.11 -54.84 -29.30
N ARG A 69 12.44 -54.79 -29.47
CA ARG A 69 13.37 -54.35 -28.42
C ARG A 69 13.37 -52.83 -28.32
N GLY A 70 12.49 -52.27 -27.49
CA GLY A 70 12.48 -50.85 -27.13
C GLY A 70 11.94 -50.64 -25.72
N ARG A 71 12.63 -49.83 -24.88
CA ARG A 71 12.17 -49.50 -23.52
C ARG A 71 10.81 -48.81 -23.58
N VAL A 72 9.79 -49.45 -23.02
CA VAL A 72 8.51 -48.82 -22.68
C VAL A 72 8.71 -48.05 -21.38
N SER A 73 8.55 -46.73 -21.40
CA SER A 73 8.53 -45.90 -20.20
C SER A 73 7.09 -45.46 -19.93
N LEU A 74 6.48 -45.98 -18.87
CA LEU A 74 5.19 -45.50 -18.37
C LEU A 74 5.39 -44.12 -17.70
N CYS A 75 4.71 -43.09 -18.21
CA CYS A 75 4.61 -41.80 -17.55
C CYS A 75 3.19 -41.65 -16.99
N ALA A 76 3.02 -41.87 -15.68
CA ALA A 76 1.78 -41.56 -14.99
C ALA A 76 1.71 -40.05 -14.72
N VAL A 77 0.73 -39.36 -15.30
CA VAL A 77 0.44 -37.95 -14.97
C VAL A 77 -0.46 -37.94 -13.74
N ASN A 78 0.11 -37.66 -12.57
CA ASN A 78 -0.64 -37.56 -11.32
C ASN A 78 -1.36 -36.19 -11.23
N THR A 79 -2.67 -36.18 -11.47
CA THR A 79 -3.55 -34.99 -11.44
C THR A 79 -3.74 -34.39 -10.04
N GLN A 80 -3.40 -35.10 -8.95
CA GLN A 80 -3.48 -34.55 -7.59
C GLN A 80 -2.33 -33.58 -7.26
N ARG A 81 -1.17 -33.73 -7.92
CA ARG A 81 0.00 -32.86 -7.69
C ARG A 81 -0.28 -31.38 -7.99
N PRO A 82 -0.83 -30.97 -9.15
CA PRO A 82 -1.07 -29.56 -9.45
C PRO A 82 -2.08 -28.88 -8.52
N LEU A 83 -3.10 -29.60 -8.03
CA LEU A 83 -4.07 -29.05 -7.07
C LEU A 83 -3.45 -28.75 -5.71
N ILE A 84 -2.67 -29.69 -5.16
CA ILE A 84 -1.94 -29.48 -3.90
C ILE A 84 -0.94 -28.32 -4.04
N GLN A 85 -0.26 -28.22 -5.19
CA GLN A 85 0.65 -27.11 -5.48
C GLN A 85 -0.05 -25.76 -5.45
N PHE A 86 -1.19 -25.66 -6.10
CA PHE A 86 -2.01 -24.47 -6.10
C PHE A 86 -2.48 -24.13 -4.68
N ALA A 87 -2.99 -25.11 -3.93
CA ALA A 87 -3.46 -24.92 -2.56
C ALA A 87 -2.37 -24.40 -1.62
N ILE A 88 -1.15 -24.94 -1.70
CA ILE A 88 -0.01 -24.45 -0.91
C ILE A 88 0.33 -23.00 -1.29
N ASN A 89 0.38 -22.69 -2.59
CA ASN A 89 0.70 -21.34 -3.05
C ASN A 89 -0.38 -20.32 -2.64
N ALA A 90 -1.65 -20.72 -2.73
CA ALA A 90 -2.78 -19.93 -2.23
C ALA A 90 -2.70 -19.74 -0.72
N GLY A 91 -2.38 -20.79 0.05
CA GLY A 91 -2.20 -20.71 1.49
C GLY A 91 -1.07 -19.76 1.90
N LEU A 92 0.06 -19.77 1.20
CA LEU A 92 1.16 -18.83 1.43
C LEU A 92 0.76 -17.38 1.12
N LEU A 93 0.04 -17.18 0.01
CA LEU A 93 -0.48 -15.86 -0.35
C LEU A 93 -1.42 -15.33 0.74
N LEU A 94 -2.42 -16.13 1.11
CA LEU A 94 -3.40 -15.77 2.15
C LEU A 94 -2.73 -15.51 3.50
N LEU A 95 -1.76 -16.33 3.89
CA LEU A 95 -1.00 -16.12 5.12
C LEU A 95 -0.23 -14.80 5.09
N GLY A 96 0.45 -14.47 3.99
CA GLY A 96 1.15 -13.20 3.83
C GLY A 96 0.20 -12.00 3.91
N SER A 97 -0.94 -12.08 3.20
CA SER A 97 -1.97 -11.04 3.22
C SER A 97 -2.58 -10.83 4.61
N LEU A 98 -2.86 -11.92 5.33
CA LEU A 98 -3.41 -11.86 6.69
C LEU A 98 -2.41 -11.27 7.68
N LEU A 99 -1.15 -11.74 7.66
CA LEU A 99 -0.10 -11.20 8.52
C LEU A 99 0.15 -9.71 8.25
N PHE A 100 0.09 -9.29 7.00
CA PHE A 100 0.19 -7.88 6.65
C PHE A 100 -0.98 -7.08 7.26
N ALA A 101 -2.23 -7.50 7.02
CA ALA A 101 -3.41 -6.80 7.55
C ALA A 101 -3.41 -6.74 9.09
N LEU A 102 -3.04 -7.83 9.77
CA LEU A 102 -2.92 -7.88 11.22
C LEU A 102 -1.81 -6.98 11.77
N GLY A 103 -0.80 -6.65 10.94
CA GLY A 103 0.28 -5.75 11.31
C GLY A 103 -0.17 -4.29 11.50
N PHE A 104 -1.34 -3.93 10.99
CA PHE A 104 -1.94 -2.60 11.06
C PHE A 104 -3.26 -2.64 11.85
N PRO A 105 -3.82 -1.48 12.23
CA PRO A 105 -5.22 -1.37 12.62
C PRO A 105 -6.14 -2.16 11.67
N ASN A 106 -6.97 -3.02 12.24
CA ASN A 106 -7.83 -3.94 11.50
C ASN A 106 -9.08 -4.28 12.34
N PHE A 107 -10.03 -5.00 11.75
CA PHE A 107 -11.30 -5.37 12.38
C PHE A 107 -11.20 -6.24 13.65
N ILE A 108 -10.05 -6.86 13.93
CA ILE A 108 -9.80 -7.67 15.14
C ILE A 108 -9.11 -6.85 16.23
N ALA A 109 -8.24 -5.92 15.82
CA ALA A 109 -7.45 -5.09 16.73
C ALA A 109 -7.35 -3.67 16.18
N ASP A 110 -8.01 -2.74 16.86
CA ASP A 110 -8.08 -1.31 16.51
C ASP A 110 -6.70 -0.68 16.31
N TRP A 111 -5.70 -1.14 17.05
CA TRP A 111 -4.32 -0.64 17.00
C TRP A 111 -3.36 -1.54 16.21
N GLY A 112 -3.82 -2.71 15.78
CA GLY A 112 -3.02 -3.72 15.10
C GLY A 112 -2.00 -4.42 15.98
N PHE A 113 -1.27 -5.35 15.38
CA PHE A 113 -0.20 -6.12 16.01
C PHE A 113 1.09 -5.95 15.23
N ALA A 114 1.84 -4.90 15.55
CA ALA A 114 3.11 -4.54 14.91
C ALA A 114 4.08 -5.72 14.64
N PRO A 115 4.23 -6.75 15.51
CA PRO A 115 5.07 -7.92 15.25
C PRO A 115 4.75 -8.67 13.94
N PHE A 116 3.49 -8.72 13.51
CA PHE A 116 3.13 -9.43 12.28
C PHE A 116 3.64 -8.74 11.01
N ALA A 117 3.82 -7.42 11.04
CA ALA A 117 4.44 -6.68 9.94
C ALA A 117 5.86 -7.22 9.62
N TRP A 118 6.65 -7.54 10.66
CA TRP A 118 8.03 -8.04 10.54
C TRP A 118 8.14 -9.41 9.85
N ILE A 119 7.06 -10.20 9.84
CA ILE A 119 7.01 -11.55 9.26
C ILE A 119 6.07 -11.69 8.07
N SER A 120 5.30 -10.64 7.75
CA SER A 120 4.25 -10.66 6.72
C SER A 120 4.74 -11.01 5.31
N ILE A 121 6.00 -10.70 5.01
CA ILE A 121 6.59 -10.90 3.68
C ILE A 121 7.28 -12.28 3.57
N ILE A 122 7.52 -13.00 4.67
CA ILE A 122 8.14 -14.35 4.64
C ILE A 122 7.38 -15.31 3.71
N PRO A 123 6.03 -15.43 3.78
CA PRO A 123 5.27 -16.30 2.88
C PRO A 123 5.38 -15.88 1.41
N VAL A 124 5.48 -14.58 1.13
CA VAL A 124 5.62 -14.01 -0.21
C VAL A 124 6.96 -14.41 -0.84
N VAL A 125 8.04 -14.38 -0.07
CA VAL A 125 9.37 -14.83 -0.52
C VAL A 125 9.35 -16.31 -0.91
N ILE A 126 8.71 -17.14 -0.08
CA ILE A 126 8.53 -18.57 -0.34
C ILE A 126 7.70 -18.77 -1.63
N LEU A 127 6.59 -18.04 -1.78
CA LEU A 127 5.74 -18.08 -2.96
C LEU A 127 6.52 -17.73 -4.24
N ILE A 128 7.29 -16.65 -4.23
CA ILE A 128 8.09 -16.18 -5.38
C ILE A 128 9.07 -17.25 -5.88
N ARG A 129 9.68 -18.03 -4.98
CA ARG A 129 10.59 -19.12 -5.36
C ARG A 129 9.88 -20.38 -5.85
N ARG A 130 8.63 -20.59 -5.43
CA ARG A 130 7.81 -21.75 -5.83
C ARG A 130 7.21 -21.58 -7.22
N VAL A 131 6.86 -20.36 -7.60
CA VAL A 131 6.19 -20.08 -8.87
C VAL A 131 7.21 -19.76 -9.98
N PRO A 132 6.94 -20.18 -11.23
CA PRO A 132 7.76 -19.75 -12.35
C PRO A 132 7.58 -18.23 -12.58
N TRP A 133 8.62 -17.57 -13.10
CA TRP A 133 8.65 -16.11 -13.26
C TRP A 133 7.50 -15.55 -14.11
N TRP A 134 6.99 -16.34 -15.07
CA TRP A 134 5.87 -15.94 -15.91
C TRP A 134 4.52 -15.99 -15.18
N ALA A 135 4.42 -16.76 -14.09
CA ALA A 135 3.23 -16.84 -13.26
C ALA A 135 3.26 -15.82 -12.10
N SER A 136 4.44 -15.30 -11.74
CA SER A 136 4.57 -14.35 -10.63
C SER A 136 3.72 -13.09 -10.76
N PRO A 137 3.48 -12.50 -11.95
CA PRO A 137 2.57 -11.34 -12.07
C PRO A 137 1.14 -11.66 -11.61
N ILE A 138 0.61 -12.84 -11.96
CA ILE A 138 -0.76 -13.23 -11.58
C ILE A 138 -0.85 -13.46 -10.06
N TRP A 139 0.11 -14.17 -9.48
CA TRP A 139 0.19 -14.34 -8.03
C TRP A 139 0.36 -13.01 -7.30
N GLY A 140 1.12 -12.08 -7.89
CA GLY A 140 1.25 -10.71 -7.40
C GLY A 140 -0.08 -9.97 -7.42
N ALA A 141 -0.83 -10.06 -8.52
CA ALA A 141 -2.14 -9.41 -8.62
C ALA A 141 -3.12 -9.90 -7.55
N PHE A 142 -3.22 -11.22 -7.33
CA PHE A 142 -4.06 -11.78 -6.26
C PHE A 142 -3.57 -11.36 -4.87
N TYR A 143 -2.25 -11.34 -4.65
CA TYR A 143 -1.69 -10.89 -3.38
C TYR A 143 -2.05 -9.42 -3.11
N GLY A 144 -1.86 -8.54 -4.10
CA GLY A 144 -2.19 -7.13 -3.98
C GLY A 144 -3.67 -6.90 -3.70
N TYR A 145 -4.54 -7.57 -4.46
CA TYR A 145 -5.99 -7.47 -4.29
C TYR A 145 -6.41 -7.93 -2.88
N ILE A 146 -6.05 -9.15 -2.48
CA ILE A 146 -6.50 -9.71 -1.20
C ILE A 146 -5.93 -8.92 -0.02
N THR A 147 -4.64 -8.56 -0.08
CA THR A 147 -4.00 -7.80 1.00
C THR A 147 -4.70 -6.46 1.22
N TYR A 148 -4.97 -5.70 0.16
CA TYR A 148 -5.60 -4.39 0.29
C TYR A 148 -7.11 -4.46 0.50
N ALA A 149 -7.79 -5.55 0.10
CA ALA A 149 -9.17 -5.78 0.48
C ALA A 149 -9.31 -6.05 1.99
N LEU A 150 -8.37 -6.80 2.59
CA LEU A 150 -8.36 -7.05 4.04
C LEU A 150 -7.94 -5.80 4.83
N PHE A 151 -6.88 -5.13 4.39
CA PHE A 151 -6.31 -3.98 5.08
C PHE A 151 -7.20 -2.73 5.00
N ASN A 152 -7.87 -2.50 3.86
CA ASN A 152 -8.79 -1.38 3.65
C ASN A 152 -10.25 -1.84 3.60
N TYR A 153 -10.64 -2.81 4.43
CA TYR A 153 -12.03 -3.28 4.47
C TYR A 153 -13.02 -2.13 4.75
N TRP A 154 -12.58 -1.12 5.52
CA TRP A 154 -13.33 0.09 5.83
C TRP A 154 -13.72 0.91 4.60
N LEU A 155 -13.09 0.72 3.44
CA LEU A 155 -13.52 1.39 2.21
C LEU A 155 -14.94 0.98 1.81
N ALA A 156 -15.42 -0.18 2.26
CA ALA A 156 -16.78 -0.63 1.99
C ALA A 156 -17.83 0.27 2.66
N THR A 157 -17.52 0.86 3.83
CA THR A 157 -18.41 1.80 4.53
C THR A 157 -18.26 3.23 4.02
N PHE A 158 -17.11 3.56 3.41
CA PHE A 158 -16.90 4.83 2.71
C PHE A 158 -17.66 4.88 1.37
N ASN A 159 -17.32 3.96 0.47
CA ASN A 159 -17.91 3.87 -0.85
C ASN A 159 -17.65 2.45 -1.41
N PRO A 160 -18.70 1.64 -1.68
CA PRO A 160 -18.54 0.27 -2.18
C PRO A 160 -17.72 0.17 -3.47
N VAL A 161 -17.73 1.20 -4.32
CA VAL A 161 -16.93 1.25 -5.55
C VAL A 161 -15.44 1.41 -5.21
N SER A 162 -15.10 2.27 -4.25
CA SER A 162 -13.72 2.46 -3.78
C SER A 162 -13.14 1.18 -3.19
N PHE A 163 -13.95 0.37 -2.49
CA PHE A 163 -13.54 -0.95 -2.00
C PHE A 163 -13.14 -1.92 -3.11
N VAL A 164 -13.67 -1.79 -4.33
CA VAL A 164 -13.25 -2.60 -5.48
C VAL A 164 -12.07 -1.97 -6.21
N ILE A 165 -12.08 -0.64 -6.39
CA ILE A 165 -11.07 0.09 -7.16
C ILE A 165 -9.70 0.01 -6.48
N VAL A 166 -9.60 0.32 -5.18
CA VAL A 166 -8.31 0.41 -4.49
C VAL A 166 -7.57 -0.95 -4.50
N PRO A 167 -8.18 -2.08 -4.10
CA PRO A 167 -7.56 -3.40 -4.25
C PRO A 167 -7.20 -3.74 -5.70
N SER A 168 -7.97 -3.30 -6.68
CA SER A 168 -7.66 -3.52 -8.11
C SER A 168 -6.43 -2.73 -8.58
N ILE A 169 -6.25 -1.50 -8.10
CA ILE A 169 -5.02 -0.71 -8.31
C ILE A 169 -3.83 -1.46 -7.72
N TYR A 170 -3.98 -1.99 -6.50
CA TYR A 170 -2.92 -2.77 -5.85
C TYR A 170 -2.65 -4.12 -6.53
N ALA A 171 -3.66 -4.75 -7.12
CA ALA A 171 -3.47 -5.89 -8.00
C ALA A 171 -2.56 -5.52 -9.19
N GLY A 172 -2.78 -4.36 -9.81
CA GLY A 172 -1.92 -3.83 -10.88
C GLY A 172 -0.49 -3.54 -10.41
N TRP A 173 -0.32 -2.91 -9.25
CA TRP A 173 0.99 -2.66 -8.65
C TRP A 173 1.77 -3.94 -8.40
N PHE A 174 1.16 -4.91 -7.72
CA PHE A 174 1.84 -6.17 -7.41
C PHE A 174 2.01 -7.09 -8.62
N PHE A 175 1.18 -6.96 -9.66
CA PHE A 175 1.43 -7.56 -10.97
C PHE A 175 2.79 -7.11 -11.55
N MET A 176 3.18 -5.86 -11.32
CA MET A 176 4.47 -5.31 -11.74
C MET A 176 5.61 -5.65 -10.77
N VAL A 177 5.38 -5.62 -9.45
CA VAL A 177 6.45 -5.81 -8.45
C VAL A 177 6.90 -7.26 -8.33
N PHE A 178 5.97 -8.22 -8.33
CA PHE A 178 6.30 -9.64 -8.17
C PHE A 178 7.31 -10.18 -9.22
N PRO A 179 7.18 -9.87 -10.52
CA PRO A 179 8.20 -10.26 -11.50
C PRO A 179 9.56 -9.61 -11.24
N LEU A 180 9.62 -8.38 -10.69
CA LEU A 180 10.88 -7.73 -10.31
C LEU A 180 11.55 -8.44 -9.12
N LEU A 181 10.77 -8.83 -8.10
CA LEU A 181 11.27 -9.64 -6.99
C LEU A 181 11.74 -11.03 -7.45
N SER A 182 11.01 -11.62 -8.40
CA SER A 182 11.36 -12.86 -9.09
C SER A 182 12.64 -12.75 -9.92
N LEU A 183 12.87 -11.61 -10.56
CA LEU A 183 14.05 -11.32 -11.35
C LEU A 183 15.27 -11.15 -10.44
N ALA A 184 15.12 -10.40 -9.35
CA ALA A 184 16.15 -10.21 -8.34
C ALA A 184 16.61 -11.55 -7.74
N ASP A 185 15.68 -12.44 -7.39
CA ASP A 185 16.01 -13.77 -6.84
C ASP A 185 16.83 -14.63 -7.83
N ARG A 186 16.50 -14.58 -9.12
CA ARG A 186 17.17 -15.38 -10.16
C ARG A 186 18.53 -14.82 -10.57
N THR A 187 18.69 -13.50 -10.51
CA THR A 187 19.94 -12.81 -10.89
C THR A 187 20.91 -12.81 -9.73
N PHE A 188 20.48 -12.29 -8.58
CA PHE A 188 21.30 -12.06 -7.38
C PHE A 188 21.12 -13.18 -6.35
N ARG A 189 20.99 -14.44 -6.78
CA ARG A 189 20.69 -15.61 -5.91
C ARG A 189 21.46 -15.65 -4.59
N ARG A 190 22.72 -15.18 -4.58
CA ARG A 190 23.55 -15.15 -3.37
C ARG A 190 23.09 -14.12 -2.32
N TYR A 191 22.51 -12.98 -2.74
CA TYR A 191 22.08 -11.83 -1.92
C TYR A 191 20.66 -11.36 -2.29
N ALA A 192 19.80 -12.28 -2.70
CA ALA A 192 18.48 -11.97 -3.24
C ALA A 192 17.61 -11.17 -2.27
N TRP A 193 17.71 -11.47 -0.97
CA TRP A 193 16.93 -10.80 0.08
C TRP A 193 17.20 -9.29 0.15
N LEU A 194 18.45 -8.85 -0.03
CA LEU A 194 18.81 -7.44 0.00
C LEU A 194 18.24 -6.72 -1.23
N ALA A 195 18.40 -7.32 -2.41
CA ALA A 195 17.82 -6.77 -3.64
C ALA A 195 16.29 -6.69 -3.56
N GLN A 196 15.64 -7.71 -3.02
CA GLN A 196 14.19 -7.74 -2.84
C GLN A 196 13.71 -6.69 -1.83
N ALA A 197 14.41 -6.52 -0.70
CA ALA A 197 14.10 -5.48 0.28
C ALA A 197 14.21 -4.07 -0.34
N LEU A 198 15.28 -3.80 -1.11
CA LEU A 198 15.45 -2.53 -1.82
C LEU A 198 14.33 -2.29 -2.84
N ILE A 199 13.96 -3.32 -3.62
CA ILE A 199 12.85 -3.22 -4.60
C ILE A 199 11.53 -2.94 -3.90
N TRP A 200 11.27 -3.57 -2.75
CA TRP A 200 10.03 -3.37 -2.00
C TRP A 200 9.90 -1.94 -1.49
N VAL A 201 10.94 -1.40 -0.84
CA VAL A 201 10.88 -0.02 -0.34
C VAL A 201 10.89 0.99 -1.48
N ALA A 202 11.61 0.72 -2.59
CA ALA A 202 11.53 1.54 -3.79
C ALA A 202 10.11 1.55 -4.40
N PHE A 203 9.41 0.41 -4.36
CA PHE A 203 8.01 0.32 -4.73
C PHE A 203 7.12 1.16 -3.79
N ASP A 204 7.34 1.09 -2.47
CA ASP A 204 6.62 1.92 -1.50
C ASP A 204 6.82 3.42 -1.78
N VAL A 205 8.04 3.84 -2.18
CA VAL A 205 8.29 5.21 -2.65
C VAL A 205 7.45 5.53 -3.89
N VAL A 206 7.48 4.69 -4.93
CA VAL A 206 6.77 4.98 -6.19
C VAL A 206 5.26 5.12 -5.98
N ARG A 207 4.64 4.24 -5.21
CA ARG A 207 3.17 4.24 -5.00
C ARG A 207 2.67 5.38 -4.12
N THR A 208 3.55 6.10 -3.41
CA THR A 208 3.17 7.26 -2.58
C THR A 208 3.22 8.58 -3.34
N LYS A 209 3.70 8.58 -4.60
CA LYS A 209 3.87 9.80 -5.41
C LYS A 209 2.80 9.90 -6.51
N GLY A 210 2.57 11.13 -6.95
CA GLY A 210 1.65 11.45 -8.04
C GLY A 210 0.18 11.47 -7.62
N PHE A 211 -0.71 11.64 -8.60
CA PHE A 211 -2.16 11.78 -8.36
C PHE A 211 -2.77 10.57 -7.66
N ILE A 212 -2.40 9.35 -8.04
CA ILE A 212 -2.88 8.12 -7.38
C ILE A 212 -2.04 7.73 -6.16
N GLY A 213 -1.25 8.67 -5.63
CA GLY A 213 -0.37 8.45 -4.49
C GLY A 213 -1.17 8.00 -3.27
N TYR A 214 -0.85 6.81 -2.73
CA TYR A 214 -1.60 6.22 -1.63
C TYR A 214 -0.65 5.63 -0.58
N ALA A 215 -0.49 6.35 0.54
CA ALA A 215 0.48 6.01 1.58
C ALA A 215 0.01 4.91 2.56
N TYR A 216 -1.28 4.61 2.56
CA TYR A 216 -1.83 3.53 3.37
C TYR A 216 -1.17 2.18 3.03
N GLY A 217 -0.82 1.43 4.07
CA GLY A 217 -0.12 0.15 3.95
C GLY A 217 1.40 0.26 3.76
N VAL A 218 2.00 1.46 3.85
CA VAL A 218 3.48 1.54 3.99
C VAL A 218 3.85 0.92 5.33
N ILE A 219 4.64 -0.14 5.28
CA ILE A 219 4.85 -1.03 6.42
C ILE A 219 5.56 -0.36 7.60
N GLY A 220 6.33 0.71 7.37
CA GLY A 220 6.92 1.51 8.43
C GLY A 220 5.88 2.08 9.40
N TYR A 221 4.68 2.46 8.91
CA TYR A 221 3.62 3.02 9.75
C TYR A 221 3.06 2.04 10.79
N SER A 222 3.24 0.72 10.58
CA SER A 222 2.87 -0.28 11.60
C SER A 222 3.66 -0.14 12.91
N GLN A 223 4.79 0.59 12.90
CA GLN A 223 5.65 0.77 14.06
C GLN A 223 5.38 2.07 14.84
N TYR A 224 4.26 2.77 14.57
CA TYR A 224 3.93 4.08 15.14
C TYR A 224 4.08 4.18 16.67
N ALA A 225 3.82 3.11 17.42
CA ALA A 225 3.91 3.09 18.88
C ALA A 225 5.36 2.99 19.39
N TRP A 226 6.31 2.56 18.56
CA TRP A 226 7.71 2.35 18.96
C TRP A 226 8.52 3.63 18.76
N THR A 227 8.34 4.61 19.65
CA THR A 227 8.91 5.98 19.55
C THR A 227 10.43 6.01 19.34
N SER A 228 11.19 5.14 20.02
CA SER A 228 12.65 5.04 19.83
C SER A 228 13.03 4.52 18.44
N LEU A 229 12.24 3.63 17.83
CA LEU A 229 12.50 3.15 16.48
C LEU A 229 12.11 4.20 15.44
N ILE A 230 10.91 4.77 15.54
CA ILE A 230 10.40 5.70 14.52
C ILE A 230 11.16 7.04 14.51
N SER A 231 11.88 7.36 15.59
CA SER A 231 12.72 8.56 15.67
C SER A 231 13.66 8.72 14.49
N ILE A 232 14.17 7.63 13.88
CA ILE A 232 15.02 7.70 12.67
C ILE A 232 14.32 8.31 11.45
N ALA A 233 13.00 8.47 11.48
CA ALA A 233 12.25 9.14 10.43
C ALA A 233 12.62 10.63 10.31
N ASP A 234 13.14 11.25 11.38
CA ASP A 234 13.71 12.60 11.32
C ASP A 234 14.99 12.69 10.46
N ILE A 235 15.59 11.55 10.10
CA ILE A 235 16.70 11.44 9.15
C ILE A 235 16.24 10.88 7.82
N PHE A 236 15.59 9.71 7.84
CA PHE A 236 15.36 8.89 6.65
C PHE A 236 13.90 8.91 6.16
N GLY A 237 13.01 9.64 6.84
CA GLY A 237 11.56 9.51 6.68
C GLY A 237 11.03 8.13 7.08
N VAL A 238 9.73 7.90 6.89
CA VAL A 238 9.11 6.58 7.11
C VAL A 238 9.77 5.44 6.32
N MET A 239 10.43 5.73 5.20
CA MET A 239 11.09 4.72 4.36
C MET A 239 12.31 4.08 5.04
N GLY A 240 13.01 4.80 5.93
CA GLY A 240 14.07 4.23 6.76
C GLY A 240 13.54 3.16 7.71
N VAL A 241 12.41 3.45 8.38
CA VAL A 241 11.71 2.50 9.26
C VAL A 241 11.20 1.31 8.44
N SER A 242 10.59 1.57 7.29
CA SER A 242 10.08 0.53 6.38
C SER A 242 11.19 -0.44 5.97
N PHE A 243 12.39 0.08 5.64
CA PHE A 243 13.54 -0.77 5.30
C PHE A 243 13.95 -1.69 6.45
N LEU A 244 14.02 -1.18 7.69
CA LEU A 244 14.33 -2.00 8.85
C LEU A 244 13.29 -3.11 9.07
N VAL A 245 12.01 -2.83 8.84
CA VAL A 245 10.89 -3.77 9.04
C VAL A 245 10.84 -4.87 7.98
N VAL A 246 11.03 -4.53 6.69
CA VAL A 246 10.94 -5.54 5.60
C VAL A 246 12.17 -6.44 5.51
N TYR A 247 13.35 -5.90 5.85
CA TYR A 247 14.62 -6.62 5.71
C TYR A 247 14.64 -8.02 6.34
N PRO A 248 14.24 -8.21 7.62
CA PRO A 248 14.28 -9.52 8.26
C PRO A 248 13.31 -10.51 7.61
N SER A 249 12.14 -10.08 7.14
CA SER A 249 11.23 -10.95 6.39
C SER A 249 11.90 -11.52 5.13
N PHE A 250 12.58 -10.68 4.36
CA PHE A 250 13.31 -11.13 3.17
C PHE A 250 14.49 -12.05 3.52
N LEU A 251 15.26 -11.70 4.56
CA LEU A 251 16.40 -12.48 5.02
C LEU A 251 15.98 -13.87 5.50
N ILE A 252 14.98 -13.93 6.38
CA ILE A 252 14.45 -15.16 6.96
C ILE A 252 13.80 -16.01 5.88
N GLY A 253 12.93 -15.43 5.04
CA GLY A 253 12.30 -16.16 3.93
C GLY A 253 13.31 -16.80 2.98
N ALA A 254 14.38 -16.08 2.62
CA ALA A 254 15.45 -16.61 1.78
C ALA A 254 16.29 -17.68 2.51
N TRP A 255 16.55 -17.50 3.81
CA TRP A 255 17.30 -18.45 4.63
C TRP A 255 16.56 -19.78 4.82
N LEU A 256 15.25 -19.74 5.07
CA LEU A 256 14.43 -20.95 5.24
C LEU A 256 14.49 -21.86 3.99
N LEU A 257 14.57 -21.25 2.80
CA LEU A 257 14.67 -21.96 1.52
C LEU A 257 16.09 -22.48 1.25
N ASP A 258 17.12 -21.70 1.57
CA ASP A 258 18.52 -22.06 1.32
C ASP A 258 19.12 -23.03 2.35
N SER A 259 18.59 -23.02 3.59
CA SER A 259 19.03 -23.93 4.68
C SER A 259 18.60 -25.38 4.46
N GLY A 260 17.68 -25.61 3.52
CA GLY A 260 17.03 -26.91 3.33
C GLY A 260 15.88 -27.16 4.31
N PHE A 261 15.61 -26.24 5.25
CA PHE A 261 14.47 -26.33 6.16
C PHE A 261 13.14 -26.37 5.39
N LEU A 262 13.00 -25.55 4.35
CA LEU A 262 11.94 -25.65 3.36
C LEU A 262 12.57 -25.96 2.00
N SER A 263 12.55 -27.22 1.58
CA SER A 263 13.03 -27.59 0.24
C SER A 263 11.90 -27.45 -0.77
N VAL A 264 12.10 -26.65 -1.82
CA VAL A 264 11.20 -26.56 -2.98
C VAL A 264 11.75 -27.44 -4.09
N ALA A 265 11.28 -28.68 -4.17
CA ALA A 265 11.63 -29.62 -5.25
C ALA A 265 10.36 -30.06 -5.99
N GLY A 266 10.31 -29.83 -7.30
CA GLY A 266 9.14 -30.17 -8.12
C GLY A 266 7.85 -29.46 -7.70
N GLY A 267 7.98 -28.29 -7.08
CA GLY A 267 6.88 -27.55 -6.48
C GLY A 267 6.53 -27.99 -5.05
N ILE A 268 6.95 -29.14 -4.53
CA ILE A 268 6.47 -29.54 -3.19
C ILE A 268 7.39 -28.93 -2.11
N THR A 269 6.82 -28.33 -1.05
CA THR A 269 7.56 -27.93 0.14
C THR A 269 7.51 -29.08 1.14
N TYR A 270 8.68 -29.52 1.61
CA TYR A 270 8.76 -30.41 2.76
C TYR A 270 9.74 -29.82 3.78
N ALA A 271 9.49 -30.11 5.06
CA ALA A 271 10.47 -29.87 6.11
C ALA A 271 11.71 -30.74 5.82
N GLY A 272 12.85 -30.11 5.54
CA GLY A 272 14.12 -30.81 5.33
C GLY A 272 15.05 -30.70 6.53
N GLY A 273 16.25 -31.27 6.40
CA GLY A 273 17.27 -31.24 7.45
C GLY A 273 17.83 -29.83 7.70
N TRP A 274 18.08 -29.51 8.97
CA TRP A 274 18.69 -28.25 9.39
C TRP A 274 20.18 -28.20 9.04
N LYS A 275 20.57 -27.31 8.11
CA LYS A 275 21.97 -26.92 7.92
C LYS A 275 22.27 -25.67 8.74
N LYS A 276 23.42 -25.66 9.44
CA LYS A 276 23.90 -24.47 10.16
C LYS A 276 23.95 -23.26 9.20
N PRO A 277 23.53 -22.06 9.64
CA PRO A 277 23.58 -20.88 8.80
C PRO A 277 25.03 -20.57 8.40
N GLY A 278 25.30 -20.56 7.09
CA GLY A 278 26.60 -20.15 6.58
C GLY A 278 26.92 -18.68 6.93
N ARG A 279 28.22 -18.33 6.91
CA ARG A 279 28.76 -17.02 7.32
C ARG A 279 27.99 -15.79 6.78
N ARG A 280 27.49 -15.85 5.54
CA ARG A 280 26.72 -14.74 4.92
C ARG A 280 25.44 -14.39 5.69
N TRP A 281 24.71 -15.39 6.19
CA TRP A 281 23.45 -15.19 6.89
C TRP A 281 23.69 -14.56 8.26
N VAL A 282 24.71 -15.06 8.97
CA VAL A 282 25.14 -14.53 10.27
C VAL A 282 25.59 -13.08 10.13
N ILE A 283 26.41 -12.76 9.11
CA ILE A 283 26.83 -11.37 8.87
C ILE A 283 25.63 -10.48 8.54
N SER A 284 24.73 -10.89 7.64
CA SER A 284 23.55 -10.08 7.30
C SER A 284 22.61 -9.87 8.48
N ALA A 285 22.40 -10.90 9.32
CA ALA A 285 21.62 -10.77 10.55
C ALA A 285 22.32 -9.84 11.55
N ALA A 286 23.64 -9.99 11.75
CA ALA A 286 24.41 -9.13 12.65
C ALA A 286 24.42 -7.67 12.20
N VAL A 287 24.54 -7.40 10.90
CA VAL A 287 24.42 -6.05 10.33
C VAL A 287 23.04 -5.46 10.62
N TRP A 288 21.97 -6.23 10.37
CA TRP A 288 20.62 -5.76 10.65
C TRP A 288 20.39 -5.51 12.15
N VAL A 289 20.86 -6.40 13.03
CA VAL A 289 20.79 -6.20 14.49
C VAL A 289 21.56 -4.93 14.88
N GLY A 290 22.76 -4.72 14.33
CA GLY A 290 23.55 -3.50 14.54
C GLY A 290 22.78 -2.24 14.12
N LEU A 291 22.17 -2.25 12.94
CA LEU A 291 21.33 -1.13 12.47
C LEU A 291 20.11 -0.90 13.37
N MET A 292 19.45 -1.97 13.81
CA MET A 292 18.28 -1.91 14.70
C MET A 292 18.63 -1.35 16.08
N LEU A 293 19.75 -1.80 16.66
CA LEU A 293 20.28 -1.27 17.91
C LEU A 293 20.68 0.20 17.75
N SER A 294 21.34 0.54 16.64
CA SER A 294 21.76 1.92 16.35
C SER A 294 20.56 2.86 16.21
N ALA A 295 19.49 2.41 15.53
CA ALA A 295 18.24 3.15 15.40
C ALA A 295 17.59 3.42 16.76
N ASN A 296 17.54 2.41 17.64
CA ASN A 296 16.97 2.57 18.98
C ASN A 296 17.82 3.44 19.90
N ILE A 297 19.15 3.25 19.89
CA ILE A 297 20.10 4.09 20.64
C ILE A 297 19.97 5.53 20.16
N TYR A 298 19.93 5.76 18.85
CA TYR A 298 19.68 7.07 18.27
C TYR A 298 18.35 7.64 18.75
N GLY A 299 17.25 6.89 18.72
CA GLY A 299 15.95 7.38 19.18
C GLY A 299 15.92 7.78 20.65
N ILE A 300 16.59 7.01 21.51
CA ILE A 300 16.75 7.36 22.93
C ILE A 300 17.59 8.63 23.09
N ALA A 301 18.72 8.72 22.39
CA ALA A 301 19.65 9.85 22.48
C ALA A 301 19.15 11.13 21.78
N SER A 302 18.29 10.99 20.77
CA SER A 302 17.74 12.09 19.97
C SER A 302 16.38 12.57 20.47
N LYS A 303 15.84 11.94 21.52
CA LYS A 303 14.58 12.34 22.15
C LYS A 303 14.62 13.82 22.48
N VAL A 304 13.57 14.53 22.07
CA VAL A 304 13.40 15.95 22.36
C VAL A 304 12.93 16.09 23.79
N ASP A 305 13.66 16.90 24.56
CA ASP A 305 13.18 17.49 25.80
C ASP A 305 12.51 18.83 25.46
N TYR A 306 11.22 18.92 25.76
CA TYR A 306 10.40 20.11 25.53
C TYR A 306 9.81 20.64 26.85
N SER A 307 10.37 20.26 28.00
CA SER A 307 9.90 20.70 29.33
C SER A 307 9.97 22.22 29.52
N GLU A 308 10.94 22.89 28.88
CA GLU A 308 11.08 24.36 28.88
C GLU A 308 10.42 25.04 27.67
N SER A 309 9.76 24.27 26.79
CA SER A 309 9.10 24.84 25.61
C SER A 309 7.84 25.60 26.01
N LYS A 310 7.50 26.66 25.26
CA LYS A 310 6.23 27.35 25.39
C LYS A 310 5.08 26.35 25.20
N ILE A 311 4.04 26.49 26.01
CA ILE A 311 2.82 25.69 25.89
C ILE A 311 1.77 26.54 25.17
N TRP A 312 1.12 25.95 24.18
CA TRP A 312 -0.07 26.48 23.53
C TRP A 312 -1.25 25.58 23.85
N ARG A 313 -2.38 26.14 24.27
CA ARG A 313 -3.51 25.38 24.83
C ARG A 313 -4.80 25.58 24.00
N PRO A 314 -4.88 25.02 22.77
CA PRO A 314 -6.06 25.16 21.92
C PRO A 314 -7.22 24.25 22.36
N ALA A 315 -8.45 24.72 22.11
CA ALA A 315 -9.66 23.91 22.15
C ALA A 315 -9.95 23.29 20.78
N LEU A 316 -10.02 21.96 20.74
CA LEU A 316 -10.28 21.18 19.52
C LEU A 316 -11.72 20.67 19.56
N ILE A 317 -12.57 21.18 18.67
CA ILE A 317 -14.01 20.91 18.71
C ILE A 317 -14.40 19.76 17.78
N GLN A 318 -15.13 18.79 18.30
CA GLN A 318 -15.59 17.59 17.60
C GLN A 318 -17.12 17.48 17.65
N HIS A 319 -17.79 17.93 16.59
CA HIS A 319 -19.25 18.04 16.57
C HIS A 319 -20.00 16.74 16.24
N ASN A 320 -19.33 15.74 15.64
CA ASN A 320 -19.86 14.40 15.35
C ASN A 320 -21.17 14.39 14.53
N VAL A 321 -21.42 15.41 13.70
CA VAL A 321 -22.57 15.38 12.77
C VAL A 321 -22.19 14.54 11.55
N ASN A 322 -23.12 13.71 11.10
CA ASN A 322 -22.94 12.88 9.92
C ASN A 322 -22.77 13.76 8.67
N THR A 323 -21.59 13.67 8.04
CA THR A 323 -21.19 14.53 6.91
C THR A 323 -21.81 14.10 5.58
N TRP A 324 -22.47 12.94 5.54
CA TRP A 324 -23.27 12.51 4.39
C TRP A 324 -24.64 13.20 4.35
N LEU A 325 -25.07 13.81 5.46
CA LEU A 325 -26.23 14.70 5.48
C LEU A 325 -25.81 16.05 4.89
N SER A 326 -26.50 16.47 3.84
CA SER A 326 -26.27 17.76 3.19
C SER A 326 -27.52 18.63 3.25
N GLY A 327 -27.32 19.95 3.22
CA GLY A 327 -28.40 20.93 3.25
C GLY A 327 -28.43 21.76 4.54
N ILE A 328 -29.35 22.73 4.55
CA ILE A 328 -29.45 23.75 5.58
C ILE A 328 -29.62 23.16 6.98
N ASP A 329 -30.44 22.13 7.15
CA ASP A 329 -30.72 21.55 8.48
C ASP A 329 -29.50 20.85 9.06
N ALA A 330 -28.73 20.14 8.22
CA ALA A 330 -27.48 19.50 8.65
C ALA A 330 -26.44 20.55 9.06
N TRP A 331 -26.32 21.64 8.29
CA TRP A 331 -25.40 22.74 8.60
C TRP A 331 -25.84 23.52 9.85
N ARG A 332 -27.15 23.70 10.05
CA ARG A 332 -27.70 24.31 11.27
C ARG A 332 -27.36 23.47 12.50
N LEU A 333 -27.62 22.16 12.44
CA LEU A 333 -27.27 21.24 13.52
C LEU A 333 -25.77 21.22 13.82
N ALA A 334 -24.94 21.17 12.78
CA ALA A 334 -23.49 21.22 12.93
C ALA A 334 -23.03 22.54 13.58
N LEU A 335 -23.55 23.68 13.13
CA LEU A 335 -23.26 24.97 13.74
C LEU A 335 -23.70 24.99 15.22
N ASP A 336 -24.90 24.54 15.53
CA ASP A 336 -25.42 24.52 16.90
C ASP A 336 -24.49 23.72 17.82
N TYR A 337 -24.06 22.53 17.39
CA TYR A 337 -23.12 21.71 18.16
C TYR A 337 -21.74 22.34 18.27
N LEU A 338 -21.23 22.96 17.21
CA LEU A 338 -19.94 23.66 17.23
C LEU A 338 -19.95 24.82 18.22
N LEU A 339 -21.03 25.61 18.25
CA LEU A 339 -21.19 26.73 19.17
C LEU A 339 -21.30 26.24 20.62
N GLU A 340 -22.18 25.28 20.90
CA GLU A 340 -22.36 24.71 22.24
C GLU A 340 -21.04 24.14 22.81
N GLU A 341 -20.32 23.32 22.03
CA GLU A 341 -19.03 22.77 22.49
C GLU A 341 -17.94 23.83 22.63
N SER A 342 -17.97 24.88 21.80
CA SER A 342 -17.01 25.99 21.91
C SER A 342 -17.27 26.84 23.16
N GLU A 343 -18.53 27.12 23.49
CA GLU A 343 -18.92 27.83 24.71
C GLU A 343 -18.47 27.08 25.96
N LEU A 344 -18.67 25.76 26.01
CA LEU A 344 -18.17 24.92 27.10
C LEU A 344 -16.65 24.94 27.18
N ALA A 345 -15.95 24.84 26.04
CA ALA A 345 -14.49 24.89 26.01
C ALA A 345 -13.95 26.25 26.49
N LEU A 346 -14.65 27.36 26.22
CA LEU A 346 -14.24 28.70 26.64
C LEU A 346 -14.20 28.88 28.16
N GLU A 347 -14.98 28.11 28.93
CA GLU A 347 -14.93 28.12 30.40
C GLU A 347 -13.54 27.73 30.94
N GLU A 348 -12.81 26.91 30.18
CA GLU A 348 -11.45 26.47 30.50
C GLU A 348 -10.35 27.41 29.98
N LYS A 349 -10.72 28.56 29.38
CA LYS A 349 -9.82 29.62 28.88
C LYS A 349 -8.73 29.10 27.90
N PRO A 350 -9.12 28.57 26.73
CA PRO A 350 -8.17 28.13 25.72
C PRO A 350 -7.50 29.32 25.01
N ASP A 351 -6.34 29.08 24.41
CA ASP A 351 -5.59 30.10 23.66
C ASP A 351 -6.12 30.29 22.22
N ALA A 352 -6.91 29.33 21.73
CA ALA A 352 -7.49 29.33 20.38
C ALA A 352 -8.65 28.32 20.31
N ILE A 353 -9.58 28.50 19.37
CA ILE A 353 -10.59 27.50 19.01
C ILE A 353 -10.28 26.95 17.63
N ILE A 354 -10.31 25.63 17.47
CA ILE A 354 -10.07 24.95 16.20
C ILE A 354 -11.27 24.08 15.88
N TRP A 355 -11.89 24.33 14.74
CA TRP A 355 -12.97 23.51 14.18
C TRP A 355 -12.46 22.65 13.03
N SER A 356 -13.06 21.47 12.88
CA SER A 356 -12.68 20.47 11.87
C SER A 356 -12.93 20.93 10.42
N GLU A 357 -12.46 20.13 9.47
CA GLU A 357 -12.65 20.34 8.03
C GLU A 357 -14.14 20.36 7.67
N THR A 358 -14.54 21.33 6.84
CA THR A 358 -15.91 21.45 6.35
C THR A 358 -16.94 21.37 7.49
N SER A 359 -16.69 22.07 8.60
CA SER A 359 -17.50 21.97 9.81
C SER A 359 -18.80 22.80 9.72
N PHE A 360 -18.78 23.91 8.98
CA PHE A 360 -19.91 24.83 8.84
C PHE A 360 -20.59 24.83 7.45
N VAL A 361 -19.80 24.84 6.35
CA VAL A 361 -20.12 24.62 4.91
C VAL A 361 -21.30 25.40 4.27
N PRO A 362 -21.52 26.67 4.61
CA PRO A 362 -21.60 27.70 3.55
C PRO A 362 -20.29 28.44 3.27
N ALA A 363 -20.00 28.76 2.01
CA ALA A 363 -18.88 29.63 1.63
C ALA A 363 -19.14 31.09 2.08
N ILE A 364 -18.51 31.48 3.20
CA ILE A 364 -18.86 32.68 3.99
C ILE A 364 -18.83 33.96 3.15
N GLU A 365 -17.67 34.33 2.59
CA GLU A 365 -17.51 35.57 1.82
C GLU A 365 -18.42 35.61 0.59
N TRP A 366 -18.56 34.48 -0.10
CA TRP A 366 -19.41 34.36 -1.29
C TRP A 366 -20.88 34.65 -0.95
N HIS A 367 -21.41 34.01 0.08
CA HIS A 367 -22.81 34.17 0.45
C HIS A 367 -23.09 35.56 1.07
N LEU A 368 -22.13 36.16 1.77
CA LEU A 368 -22.24 37.55 2.24
C LEU A 368 -22.18 38.59 1.11
N LYS A 369 -21.42 38.32 0.05
CA LYS A 369 -21.29 39.21 -1.12
C LYS A 369 -22.50 39.18 -2.02
N TYR A 370 -22.98 37.98 -2.40
CA TYR A 370 -24.06 37.85 -3.39
C TYR A 370 -25.46 37.72 -2.77
N ARG A 371 -25.57 37.28 -1.51
CA ARG A 371 -26.81 37.23 -0.71
C ARG A 371 -28.04 36.62 -1.41
N LYS A 372 -27.82 35.61 -2.27
CA LYS A 372 -28.89 34.96 -3.06
C LYS A 372 -29.72 33.95 -2.25
N ASP A 373 -29.16 33.41 -1.17
CA ASP A 373 -29.74 32.35 -0.35
C ASP A 373 -29.82 32.87 1.09
N ARG A 374 -31.05 33.13 1.56
CA ARG A 374 -31.28 33.74 2.89
C ARG A 374 -30.91 32.81 4.02
N ASP A 375 -31.26 31.53 3.93
CA ASP A 375 -31.00 30.55 5.00
C ASP A 375 -29.50 30.42 5.27
N ARG A 376 -28.68 30.40 4.21
CA ARG A 376 -27.21 30.39 4.35
C ARG A 376 -26.68 31.68 4.97
N VAL A 377 -27.25 32.82 4.61
CA VAL A 377 -26.85 34.11 5.17
C VAL A 377 -27.19 34.15 6.66
N ASP A 378 -28.36 33.67 7.08
CA ASP A 378 -28.76 33.66 8.48
C ASP A 378 -27.84 32.77 9.33
N LEU A 379 -27.45 31.61 8.81
CA LEU A 379 -26.43 30.76 9.47
C LEU A 379 -25.08 31.48 9.60
N ILE A 380 -24.64 32.20 8.56
CA ILE A 380 -23.37 32.95 8.58
C ILE A 380 -23.44 34.09 9.60
N LEU A 381 -24.58 34.77 9.71
CA LEU A 381 -24.78 35.83 10.71
C LEU A 381 -24.71 35.26 12.11
N LYS A 382 -25.35 34.11 12.37
CA LYS A 382 -25.25 33.40 13.66
C LYS A 382 -23.80 33.06 14.01
N LEU A 383 -23.03 32.53 13.06
CA LEU A 383 -21.59 32.29 13.24
C LEU A 383 -20.84 33.59 13.55
N LYS A 384 -21.07 34.65 12.77
CA LYS A 384 -20.40 35.94 12.95
C LYS A 384 -20.71 36.56 14.32
N ASP A 385 -21.92 36.40 14.84
CA ASP A 385 -22.29 36.92 16.15
C ASP A 385 -21.49 36.23 17.27
N PHE A 386 -21.36 34.89 17.22
CA PHE A 386 -20.45 34.17 18.14
C PHE A 386 -19.00 34.65 18.01
N LEU A 387 -18.52 34.82 16.78
CA LEU A 387 -17.12 35.19 16.51
C LEU A 387 -16.77 36.60 17.03
N LYS A 388 -17.69 37.57 17.00
CA LYS A 388 -17.44 38.94 17.49
C LYS A 388 -17.00 38.99 18.96
N ASP A 389 -17.53 38.07 19.75
CA ASP A 389 -17.32 38.01 21.20
C ASP A 389 -16.03 37.28 21.58
N GLN A 390 -15.29 36.74 20.61
CA GLN A 390 -14.05 35.99 20.85
C GLN A 390 -12.83 36.89 20.77
N ASP A 391 -12.09 37.01 21.87
CA ASP A 391 -10.79 37.71 21.89
C ASP A 391 -9.60 36.79 21.53
N ILE A 392 -9.85 35.51 21.31
CA ILE A 392 -8.87 34.48 20.88
C ILE A 392 -9.09 34.13 19.39
N PRO A 393 -8.07 33.60 18.67
CA PRO A 393 -8.22 33.27 17.27
C PRO A 393 -9.07 32.01 17.08
N VAL A 394 -9.90 32.03 16.03
CA VAL A 394 -10.69 30.86 15.62
C VAL A 394 -10.18 30.35 14.27
N ILE A 395 -9.75 29.09 14.23
CA ILE A 395 -9.30 28.39 13.04
C ILE A 395 -10.42 27.47 12.57
N LEU A 396 -10.96 27.73 11.39
CA LEU A 396 -12.19 27.09 10.92
C LEU A 396 -11.98 26.45 9.55
N GLY A 397 -12.08 25.12 9.47
CA GLY A 397 -12.12 24.39 8.19
C GLY A 397 -13.47 24.56 7.48
N ASN A 398 -13.48 25.14 6.27
CA ASN A 398 -14.69 25.47 5.52
C ASN A 398 -14.50 25.48 3.99
N ASN A 399 -15.61 25.59 3.25
CA ASN A 399 -15.55 25.95 1.84
C ASN A 399 -15.20 27.45 1.66
N ASP A 400 -14.33 27.73 0.70
CA ASP A 400 -14.11 29.05 0.12
C ASP A 400 -14.59 29.06 -1.34
N ALA A 401 -15.03 30.20 -1.86
CA ALA A 401 -15.50 30.28 -3.24
C ALA A 401 -15.19 31.64 -3.87
N ILE A 402 -14.67 31.59 -5.10
CA ILE A 402 -14.37 32.79 -5.90
C ILE A 402 -15.07 32.75 -7.24
N GLN A 403 -15.16 33.91 -7.86
CA GLN A 403 -15.54 34.02 -9.26
C GLN A 403 -14.25 34.05 -10.10
N ASP A 404 -14.05 33.02 -10.92
CA ASP A 404 -12.92 32.91 -11.85
C ASP A 404 -13.45 32.69 -13.27
N ALA A 405 -13.02 33.54 -14.21
CA ALA A 405 -13.48 33.55 -15.61
C ALA A 405 -15.01 33.42 -15.78
N GLY A 406 -15.78 34.09 -14.90
CA GLY A 406 -17.25 34.06 -14.92
C GLY A 406 -17.89 32.80 -14.31
N LYS A 407 -17.09 31.85 -13.83
CA LYS A 407 -17.56 30.62 -13.15
C LYS A 407 -17.27 30.70 -11.65
N ARG A 408 -18.13 30.06 -10.85
CA ARG A 408 -17.86 29.84 -9.42
C ARG A 408 -16.88 28.68 -9.30
N VAL A 409 -15.75 28.91 -8.64
CA VAL A 409 -14.78 27.87 -8.27
C VAL A 409 -14.79 27.75 -6.76
N GLU A 410 -15.01 26.55 -6.26
CA GLU A 410 -14.96 26.25 -4.82
C GLU A 410 -13.60 25.69 -4.45
N TYR A 411 -13.20 25.91 -3.20
CA TYR A 411 -12.01 25.37 -2.59
C TYR A 411 -12.36 24.79 -1.23
N ASN A 412 -11.72 23.69 -0.87
CA ASN A 412 -11.63 23.26 0.52
C ASN A 412 -10.55 24.09 1.22
N ALA A 413 -10.89 24.78 2.29
CA ALA A 413 -10.07 25.82 2.88
C ALA A 413 -10.07 25.77 4.41
N VAL A 414 -9.07 26.42 5.01
CA VAL A 414 -9.06 26.79 6.42
C VAL A 414 -9.01 28.30 6.50
N LEU A 415 -9.85 28.88 7.34
CA LEU A 415 -9.97 30.31 7.57
C LEU A 415 -9.46 30.63 8.97
N LEU A 416 -8.66 31.67 9.09
CA LEU A 416 -8.26 32.25 10.37
C LEU A 416 -9.11 33.50 10.63
N PHE A 417 -9.81 33.48 11.75
CA PHE A 417 -10.65 34.57 12.21
C PHE A 417 -9.99 35.35 13.35
N ASP A 418 -10.08 36.66 13.24
CA ASP A 418 -9.89 37.63 14.31
C ASP A 418 -11.22 38.31 14.54
N LYS A 419 -11.89 37.95 15.64
CA LYS A 419 -13.31 38.24 15.81
C LYS A 419 -14.10 37.74 14.59
N ASP A 420 -14.93 38.58 13.98
CA ASP A 420 -15.73 38.21 12.81
C ASP A 420 -15.07 38.53 11.46
N GLU A 421 -13.79 38.88 11.45
CA GLU A 421 -13.00 39.16 10.24
C GLU A 421 -12.08 37.98 9.88
N ILE A 422 -12.05 37.63 8.59
CA ILE A 422 -11.10 36.65 8.06
C ILE A 422 -9.78 37.38 7.81
N VAL A 423 -8.78 37.15 8.66
CA VAL A 423 -7.46 37.77 8.55
C VAL A 423 -6.50 36.94 7.71
N ASP A 424 -6.74 35.63 7.63
CA ASP A 424 -5.96 34.74 6.78
C ASP A 424 -6.77 33.54 6.27
N LYS A 425 -6.33 32.91 5.18
CA LYS A 425 -6.91 31.70 4.60
C LYS A 425 -5.88 30.83 3.88
N TYR A 426 -6.05 29.53 4.03
CA TYR A 426 -5.33 28.51 3.28
C TYR A 426 -6.29 27.68 2.45
N ARG A 427 -5.90 27.31 1.23
CA ARG A 427 -6.66 26.43 0.34
C ARG A 427 -5.90 25.13 0.15
N LYS A 428 -6.60 24.00 0.26
CA LYS A 428 -6.05 22.64 0.15
C LYS A 428 -5.21 22.48 -1.12
N ILE A 429 -3.96 22.07 -0.98
CA ILE A 429 -3.04 21.89 -2.11
C ILE A 429 -3.27 20.52 -2.73
N HIS A 430 -3.28 19.47 -1.89
CA HIS A 430 -3.42 18.09 -2.34
C HIS A 430 -4.87 17.64 -2.16
N LEU A 431 -5.57 17.49 -3.28
CA LEU A 431 -6.97 17.09 -3.31
C LEU A 431 -7.12 15.57 -3.39
N VAL A 432 -8.14 15.02 -2.73
CA VAL A 432 -8.42 13.58 -2.73
C VAL A 432 -8.80 13.14 -4.15
N PRO A 433 -8.11 12.13 -4.70
CA PRO A 433 -8.40 11.60 -6.02
C PRO A 433 -9.86 11.14 -6.15
N PHE A 434 -10.51 11.54 -7.23
CA PHE A 434 -11.89 11.17 -7.61
C PHE A 434 -13.01 11.68 -6.69
N SER A 435 -12.72 12.14 -5.48
CA SER A 435 -13.71 12.71 -4.55
C SER A 435 -13.63 14.23 -4.40
N GLU A 436 -12.49 14.85 -4.71
CA GLU A 436 -12.34 16.32 -4.75
C GLU A 436 -11.81 16.81 -6.10
N HIS A 437 -11.08 15.94 -6.82
CA HIS A 437 -10.46 16.30 -8.09
C HIS A 437 -10.31 15.12 -9.05
N PHE A 438 -10.47 15.40 -10.34
CA PHE A 438 -10.19 14.45 -11.42
C PHE A 438 -9.31 15.10 -12.51
N PRO A 439 -8.01 14.76 -12.59
CA PRO A 439 -7.04 15.46 -13.45
C PRO A 439 -7.27 15.22 -14.94
N TYR A 440 -8.01 14.16 -15.29
CA TYR A 440 -8.34 13.81 -16.67
C TYR A 440 -9.77 14.24 -17.06
N ALA A 441 -10.38 15.20 -16.35
CA ALA A 441 -11.72 15.69 -16.62
C ALA A 441 -11.91 16.13 -18.09
N LYS A 442 -10.90 16.79 -18.67
CA LYS A 442 -10.91 17.20 -20.08
C LYS A 442 -10.79 16.02 -21.06
N THR A 443 -10.06 14.98 -20.69
CA THR A 443 -9.83 13.80 -21.53
C THR A 443 -11.01 12.83 -21.50
N PHE A 444 -11.67 12.68 -20.34
CA PHE A 444 -12.79 11.77 -20.15
C PHE A 444 -14.03 12.52 -19.64
N PRO A 445 -14.64 13.39 -20.46
CA PRO A 445 -15.76 14.23 -20.03
C PRO A 445 -16.98 13.42 -19.60
N ARG A 446 -17.26 12.27 -20.24
CA ARG A 446 -18.35 11.37 -19.82
C ARG A 446 -18.13 10.78 -18.43
N LEU A 447 -16.89 10.44 -18.09
CA LEU A 447 -16.54 9.96 -16.75
C LEU A 447 -16.64 11.08 -15.74
N MET A 448 -16.23 12.30 -16.11
CA MET A 448 -16.40 13.49 -15.27
C MET A 448 -17.88 13.74 -14.95
N THR A 449 -18.75 13.76 -15.96
CA THR A 449 -20.20 13.92 -15.76
C THR A 449 -20.78 12.80 -14.88
N TYR A 450 -20.26 11.58 -14.98
CA TYR A 450 -20.64 10.49 -14.07
C TYR A 450 -20.16 10.74 -12.63
N ILE A 451 -18.93 11.20 -12.42
CA ILE A 451 -18.41 11.54 -11.08
C ILE A 451 -19.22 12.67 -10.45
N GLU A 452 -19.52 13.73 -11.23
CA GLU A 452 -20.35 14.85 -10.80
C GLU A 452 -21.78 14.41 -10.48
N SER A 453 -22.36 13.47 -11.25
CA SER A 453 -23.71 12.96 -10.99
C SER A 453 -23.81 12.13 -9.71
N GLN A 454 -22.69 11.68 -9.14
CA GLN A 454 -22.64 11.06 -7.81
C GLN A 454 -22.64 12.10 -6.66
N GLY A 455 -22.78 13.40 -6.97
CA GLY A 455 -22.81 14.47 -5.95
C GLY A 455 -21.42 14.90 -5.46
N THR A 456 -20.37 14.54 -6.20
CA THR A 456 -18.98 14.80 -5.81
C THR A 456 -18.61 16.28 -6.05
N PRO A 457 -18.23 17.06 -5.02
CA PRO A 457 -17.76 18.42 -5.24
C PRO A 457 -16.40 18.40 -5.96
N ILE A 458 -16.24 19.31 -6.92
CA ILE A 458 -14.98 19.47 -7.66
C ILE A 458 -14.32 20.76 -7.20
N TYR A 459 -13.25 20.61 -6.45
CA TYR A 459 -12.52 21.72 -5.86
C TYR A 459 -11.37 22.19 -6.75
N GLY A 460 -11.05 23.48 -6.65
CA GLY A 460 -9.80 24.05 -7.14
C GLY A 460 -8.62 23.73 -6.21
N HIS A 461 -7.41 23.78 -6.75
CA HIS A 461 -6.18 23.58 -5.99
C HIS A 461 -5.68 24.86 -5.35
N GLY A 462 -5.26 24.78 -4.09
CA GLY A 462 -4.32 25.73 -3.49
C GLY A 462 -2.93 25.61 -4.09
N THR A 463 -2.17 26.70 -4.03
CA THR A 463 -0.84 26.81 -4.65
C THR A 463 0.27 27.24 -3.68
N GLU A 464 -0.09 27.59 -2.45
CA GLU A 464 0.82 28.24 -1.49
C GLU A 464 0.84 27.49 -0.17
N TYR A 465 2.04 27.25 0.38
CA TYR A 465 2.25 26.69 1.72
C TYR A 465 2.04 27.77 2.79
N LYS A 466 0.81 28.25 2.94
CA LYS A 466 0.51 29.37 3.82
C LYS A 466 0.44 28.94 5.29
N THR A 467 1.21 29.58 6.15
CA THR A 467 1.17 29.40 7.61
C THR A 467 0.33 30.50 8.25
N PHE A 468 -0.27 30.22 9.41
CA PHE A 468 -1.02 31.19 10.20
C PHE A 468 -0.16 31.65 11.37
N ASN A 469 0.15 32.94 11.43
CA ASN A 469 0.88 33.53 12.55
C ASN A 469 -0.11 33.94 13.65
N LEU A 470 -0.02 33.29 14.82
CA LEU A 470 -0.87 33.58 15.98
C LEU A 470 -0.19 34.46 17.04
N ASP A 471 0.96 35.09 16.73
CA ASP A 471 1.74 35.95 17.65
C ASP A 471 0.88 37.05 18.28
N LYS A 472 -0.08 37.60 17.53
CA LYS A 472 -1.04 38.61 18.01
C LYS A 472 -1.76 38.16 19.29
N TRP A 473 -2.05 36.86 19.41
CA TRP A 473 -2.74 36.26 20.55
C TRP A 473 -1.78 35.52 21.50
N GLY A 474 -0.47 35.73 21.35
CA GLY A 474 0.53 34.97 22.10
C GLY A 474 0.57 33.50 21.72
N GLY A 475 0.04 33.09 20.56
CA GLY A 475 0.12 31.72 20.04
C GLY A 475 1.42 31.44 19.27
N PRO A 476 1.54 30.25 18.65
CA PRO A 476 2.64 29.89 17.74
C PRO A 476 2.29 30.16 16.27
N VAL A 477 3.27 30.02 15.37
CA VAL A 477 2.99 29.91 13.93
C VAL A 477 2.53 28.48 13.61
N VAL A 478 1.36 28.32 12.99
CA VAL A 478 0.75 27.00 12.72
C VAL A 478 0.61 26.69 11.23
N SER A 479 0.70 25.40 10.86
CA SER A 479 0.30 24.94 9.52
C SER A 479 -1.20 24.64 9.49
N PRO A 480 -1.98 25.07 8.49
CA PRO A 480 -3.39 24.71 8.34
C PRO A 480 -3.58 23.50 7.38
N LEU A 481 -3.04 22.33 7.72
CA LEU A 481 -3.19 21.12 6.89
C LEU A 481 -4.66 20.68 6.86
N ILE A 482 -5.13 20.20 5.70
CA ILE A 482 -6.51 19.74 5.56
C ILE A 482 -6.55 18.24 5.26
N CYS A 483 -7.28 17.48 6.10
CA CYS A 483 -7.57 16.07 5.87
C CYS A 483 -6.29 15.26 5.64
N PHE A 484 -6.29 14.41 4.61
CA PHE A 484 -5.20 13.54 4.23
C PHE A 484 -3.88 14.23 3.81
N GLU A 485 -3.78 15.57 3.83
CA GLU A 485 -2.50 16.25 3.55
C GLU A 485 -1.38 15.85 4.53
N ASP A 486 -1.72 15.47 5.76
CA ASP A 486 -0.73 14.96 6.72
C ASP A 486 -0.21 13.53 6.42
N ILE A 487 -0.79 12.79 5.48
CA ILE A 487 -0.22 11.48 5.11
C ILE A 487 0.98 11.66 4.16
N PHE A 488 1.22 12.89 3.69
CA PHE A 488 2.32 13.25 2.82
C PHE A 488 3.41 14.04 3.55
N GLY A 489 4.54 13.37 3.83
CA GLY A 489 5.69 13.98 4.49
C GLY A 489 6.21 15.26 3.80
N TYR A 490 6.14 15.33 2.46
CA TYR A 490 6.62 16.51 1.74
C TYR A 490 5.77 17.78 1.98
N LEU A 491 4.46 17.65 2.24
CA LEU A 491 3.58 18.79 2.52
C LEU A 491 3.91 19.35 3.90
N THR A 492 3.83 18.50 4.93
CA THR A 492 4.16 18.90 6.32
C THR A 492 5.56 19.48 6.44
N ARG A 493 6.56 18.89 5.77
CA ARG A 493 7.91 19.43 5.69
C ARG A 493 7.94 20.84 5.13
N ASN A 494 7.24 21.09 4.03
CA ASN A 494 7.25 22.40 3.40
C ASN A 494 6.59 23.45 4.29
N PHE A 495 5.49 23.13 5.00
CA PHE A 495 4.94 24.05 6.00
C PHE A 495 5.92 24.38 7.13
N VAL A 496 6.68 23.39 7.62
CA VAL A 496 7.72 23.65 8.63
C VAL A 496 8.86 24.51 8.07
N ARG A 497 9.18 24.37 6.77
CA ARG A 497 10.14 25.25 6.09
C ARG A 497 9.63 26.67 5.90
N GLU A 498 8.32 26.85 5.76
CA GLU A 498 7.64 28.16 5.77
C GLU A 498 7.37 28.70 7.19
N GLY A 499 7.98 28.09 8.22
CA GLY A 499 7.99 28.62 9.59
C GLY A 499 6.99 28.00 10.55
N ALA A 500 6.23 26.96 10.16
CA ALA A 500 5.31 26.31 11.10
C ALA A 500 6.04 25.71 12.32
N GLU A 501 5.63 26.14 13.50
CA GLU A 501 6.10 25.70 14.82
C GLU A 501 5.20 24.60 15.40
N VAL A 502 3.93 24.58 15.01
CA VAL A 502 2.99 23.49 15.30
C VAL A 502 2.27 23.10 14.02
N LEU A 503 2.13 21.79 13.79
CA LEU A 503 1.35 21.27 12.68
C LEU A 503 -0.11 21.18 13.10
N VAL A 504 -1.01 22.00 12.56
CA VAL A 504 -2.45 21.84 12.77
C VAL A 504 -3.03 21.11 11.56
N ASN A 505 -3.82 20.07 11.82
CA ASN A 505 -4.58 19.37 10.82
C ASN A 505 -6.07 19.41 11.19
N VAL A 506 -6.87 19.97 10.29
CA VAL A 506 -8.32 19.91 10.38
C VAL A 506 -8.78 18.83 9.41
N SER A 507 -9.46 17.79 9.90
CA SER A 507 -9.88 16.66 9.08
C SER A 507 -11.34 16.35 9.29
N ASN A 508 -11.98 15.82 8.26
CA ASN A 508 -13.24 15.16 8.36
C ASN A 508 -12.95 13.67 8.17
N ASP A 509 -12.97 12.89 9.25
CA ASP A 509 -12.81 11.43 9.20
C ASP A 509 -14.15 10.69 9.28
N SER A 510 -15.29 11.42 9.18
CA SER A 510 -16.65 10.86 9.23
C SER A 510 -17.06 10.14 7.95
N TRP A 511 -16.17 10.09 6.96
CA TRP A 511 -16.41 9.43 5.68
C TRP A 511 -16.47 7.90 5.81
N SER A 512 -15.92 7.30 6.85
CA SER A 512 -16.11 5.89 7.16
C SER A 512 -16.70 5.74 8.56
N THR A 513 -17.61 4.79 8.72
CA THR A 513 -18.19 4.43 10.02
C THR A 513 -17.29 3.47 10.82
N GLU A 514 -16.10 3.15 10.30
CA GLU A 514 -15.15 2.24 10.92
C GLU A 514 -14.03 3.03 11.60
N ALA A 515 -13.83 2.86 12.90
CA ALA A 515 -12.77 3.54 13.65
C ALA A 515 -11.37 3.27 13.07
N THR A 516 -11.18 2.09 12.45
CA THR A 516 -9.93 1.68 11.80
C THR A 516 -9.40 2.71 10.81
N SER A 517 -10.27 3.36 10.03
CA SER A 517 -9.83 4.34 9.04
C SER A 517 -9.14 5.55 9.71
N ALA A 518 -9.79 6.12 10.73
CA ALA A 518 -9.28 7.25 11.50
C ALA A 518 -7.98 6.90 12.24
N ILE A 519 -7.88 5.69 12.78
CA ILE A 519 -6.66 5.22 13.47
C ILE A 519 -5.51 5.03 12.46
N GLN A 520 -5.76 4.42 11.30
CA GLN A 520 -4.74 4.31 10.25
C GLN A 520 -4.26 5.68 9.78
N HIS A 521 -5.18 6.65 9.63
CA HIS A 521 -4.89 8.02 9.25
C HIS A 521 -3.99 8.70 10.30
N GLN A 522 -4.39 8.65 11.58
CA GLN A 522 -3.61 9.20 12.69
C GLN A 522 -2.21 8.57 12.82
N ASN A 523 -2.08 7.26 12.61
CA ASN A 523 -0.78 6.59 12.69
C ASN A 523 0.22 7.12 11.66
N MET A 524 -0.25 7.59 10.49
CA MET A 524 0.62 8.25 9.52
C MET A 524 0.98 9.68 9.95
N ALA A 525 0.04 10.38 10.58
CA ALA A 525 0.24 11.71 11.14
C ALA A 525 1.32 11.76 12.23
N ILE A 526 1.43 10.70 13.05
CA ILE A 526 2.51 10.54 14.05
C ILE A 526 3.89 10.70 13.42
N PHE A 527 4.09 10.12 12.24
CA PHE A 527 5.37 10.21 11.56
C PHE A 527 5.67 11.64 11.10
N ARG A 528 4.67 12.46 10.80
CA ARG A 528 4.89 13.87 10.42
C ARG A 528 5.44 14.70 11.57
N ALA A 529 4.93 14.46 12.78
CA ALA A 529 5.43 15.07 13.99
C ALA A 529 6.89 14.69 14.24
N VAL A 530 7.22 13.39 14.13
CA VAL A 530 8.59 12.87 14.31
C VAL A 530 9.54 13.35 13.23
N GLU A 531 9.14 13.26 11.96
CA GLU A 531 9.92 13.66 10.78
C GLU A 531 10.39 15.11 10.87
N ASN A 532 9.58 16.00 11.48
CA ASN A 532 9.88 17.42 11.60
C ASN A 532 10.26 17.87 13.01
N ARG A 533 10.16 17.00 14.02
CA ARG A 533 10.24 17.35 15.45
C ARG A 533 9.38 18.58 15.75
N ARG A 534 8.10 18.48 15.41
CA ARG A 534 7.07 19.49 15.70
C ARG A 534 5.89 18.79 16.33
N SER A 535 5.23 19.45 17.26
CA SER A 535 3.94 18.96 17.76
C SER A 535 2.91 19.01 16.64
N MET A 536 1.98 18.07 16.66
CA MET A 536 0.83 18.06 15.77
C MET A 536 -0.46 18.05 16.56
N VAL A 537 -1.39 18.88 16.13
CA VAL A 537 -2.77 18.97 16.62
C VAL A 537 -3.68 18.49 15.51
N ARG A 538 -4.52 17.50 15.80
CA ARG A 538 -5.57 16.99 14.91
C ARG A 538 -6.92 17.33 15.48
N THR A 539 -7.72 18.06 14.72
CA THR A 539 -9.14 18.31 15.02
C THR A 539 -9.98 17.63 13.96
N THR A 540 -10.82 16.70 14.39
CA THR A 540 -11.64 15.89 13.48
C THR A 540 -13.13 16.08 13.72
N THR A 541 -13.97 15.86 12.70
CA THR A 541 -15.44 15.92 12.88
C THR A 541 -15.98 14.79 13.76
N SER A 542 -15.57 13.55 13.51
CA SER A 542 -15.93 12.37 14.31
C SER A 542 -14.79 11.35 14.42
N GLY A 543 -13.60 11.72 13.95
CA GLY A 543 -12.42 10.87 13.92
C GLY A 543 -11.67 10.88 15.24
N LEU A 544 -10.35 10.69 15.15
CA LEU A 544 -9.49 10.80 16.32
C LEU A 544 -8.89 12.21 16.46
N THR A 545 -9.60 13.07 17.18
CA THR A 545 -9.08 14.36 17.63
C THR A 545 -8.01 14.14 18.69
N CYS A 546 -6.79 14.66 18.47
CA CYS A 546 -5.65 14.36 19.34
C CYS A 546 -4.49 15.36 19.23
N VAL A 547 -3.59 15.29 20.21
CA VAL A 547 -2.29 15.99 20.19
C VAL A 547 -1.16 14.97 20.20
N ILE A 548 -0.21 15.17 19.29
CA ILE A 548 1.00 14.36 19.11
C ILE A 548 2.21 15.22 19.42
N ASP A 549 3.08 14.77 20.31
CA ASP A 549 4.29 15.50 20.69
C ASP A 549 5.41 15.38 19.62
N PRO A 550 6.52 16.15 19.74
CA PRO A 550 7.64 16.07 18.80
C PRO A 550 8.37 14.73 18.75
N ASN A 551 8.09 13.82 19.69
CA ASN A 551 8.65 12.46 19.76
C ASN A 551 7.69 11.39 19.19
N GLY A 552 6.51 11.80 18.70
CA GLY A 552 5.53 10.90 18.12
C GLY A 552 4.61 10.22 19.15
N LYS A 553 4.56 10.72 20.38
CA LYS A 553 3.64 10.23 21.40
C LYS A 553 2.32 11.01 21.33
N THR A 554 1.20 10.30 21.25
CA THR A 554 -0.12 10.90 21.48
C THR A 554 -0.25 11.23 22.97
N ILE A 555 -0.31 12.52 23.32
CA ILE A 555 -0.33 12.99 24.71
C ILE A 555 -1.74 13.35 25.19
N ALA A 556 -2.66 13.61 24.26
CA ALA A 556 -4.07 13.86 24.54
C ALA A 556 -4.92 13.36 23.35
N LYS A 557 -6.11 12.85 23.61
CA LYS A 557 -7.06 12.40 22.58
C LYS A 557 -8.51 12.46 23.07
N LEU A 558 -9.42 12.66 22.14
CA LEU A 558 -10.86 12.46 22.31
C LEU A 558 -11.26 11.13 21.66
N ASP A 559 -12.34 10.53 22.15
CA ASP A 559 -12.85 9.29 21.58
C ASP A 559 -13.43 9.52 20.16
N ILE A 560 -13.41 8.47 19.35
CA ILE A 560 -13.95 8.47 17.98
C ILE A 560 -15.48 8.36 18.06
N PHE A 561 -16.19 9.00 17.13
CA PHE A 561 -17.66 8.98 17.05
C PHE A 561 -18.38 9.54 18.29
N THR A 562 -17.72 10.42 19.05
CA THR A 562 -18.31 11.15 20.16
C THR A 562 -18.41 12.64 19.85
N ARG A 563 -19.44 13.31 20.35
CA ARG A 563 -19.50 14.78 20.37
C ARG A 563 -18.76 15.28 21.61
N GLY A 564 -17.96 16.33 21.48
CA GLY A 564 -17.24 16.94 22.59
C GLY A 564 -16.14 17.90 22.15
N TYR A 565 -15.30 18.30 23.09
CA TYR A 565 -14.08 19.06 22.83
C TYR A 565 -12.87 18.44 23.55
N LEU A 566 -11.67 18.80 23.08
CA LEU A 566 -10.41 18.47 23.73
C LEU A 566 -9.61 19.75 23.94
N ILE A 567 -9.25 20.05 25.18
CA ILE A 567 -8.25 21.07 25.52
C ILE A 567 -6.99 20.33 25.95
N ALA A 568 -5.86 20.70 25.33
CA ALA A 568 -4.60 20.00 25.57
C ALA A 568 -3.42 20.97 25.53
N ASP A 569 -2.45 20.71 26.41
CA ASP A 569 -1.19 21.45 26.46
C ASP A 569 -0.28 20.98 25.30
N VAL A 570 -0.13 21.82 24.28
CA VAL A 570 0.68 21.54 23.09
C VAL A 570 2.07 22.16 23.29
N PRO A 571 3.15 21.36 23.40
CA PRO A 571 4.49 21.92 23.49
C PRO A 571 4.92 22.51 22.15
N VAL A 572 5.30 23.78 22.13
CA VAL A 572 5.79 24.48 20.93
C VAL A 572 7.31 24.35 20.88
N TYR A 573 7.79 23.25 20.29
CA TYR A 573 9.23 22.97 20.16
C TYR A 573 9.77 23.35 18.78
N THR A 574 10.71 24.28 18.74
CA THR A 574 11.38 24.73 17.51
C THR A 574 12.90 24.53 17.51
N GLY A 575 13.48 24.05 18.62
CA GLY A 575 14.93 24.02 18.87
C GLY A 575 15.78 23.12 17.96
N ARG A 576 15.16 22.30 17.11
CA ARG A 576 15.86 21.46 16.13
C ARG A 576 15.14 21.47 14.79
N THR A 577 15.93 21.61 13.72
CA THR A 577 15.53 21.27 12.35
C THR A 577 16.15 19.92 11.99
N THR A 578 15.33 18.98 11.53
CA THR A 578 15.77 17.60 11.25
C THR A 578 16.48 17.50 9.90
N ILE A 579 17.19 16.38 9.68
CA ILE A 579 17.82 16.10 8.37
C ILE A 579 16.72 15.92 7.30
N TYR A 580 15.61 15.27 7.66
CA TYR A 580 14.44 15.13 6.80
C TYR A 580 13.82 16.48 6.45
N THR A 581 13.66 17.40 7.41
CA THR A 581 13.13 18.74 7.12
C THR A 581 14.06 19.51 6.17
N ARG A 582 15.38 19.38 6.35
CA ARG A 582 16.38 20.11 5.57
C ARG A 582 16.56 19.57 4.14
N TYR A 583 16.68 18.26 3.97
CA TYR A 583 17.04 17.63 2.69
C TYR A 583 15.88 16.88 2.03
N GLY A 584 14.76 16.75 2.74
CA GLY A 584 13.55 16.11 2.28
C GLY A 584 13.70 14.62 2.00
N ASP A 585 13.14 14.19 0.89
CA ASP A 585 13.04 12.78 0.49
C ASP A 585 14.38 12.21 -0.04
N TRP A 586 15.52 12.62 0.53
CA TRP A 586 16.86 12.23 0.06
C TRP A 586 17.07 10.71 0.12
N PHE A 587 16.56 10.06 1.17
CA PHE A 587 16.66 8.62 1.32
C PHE A 587 15.78 7.89 0.30
N GLU A 588 14.59 8.41 0.00
CA GLU A 588 13.73 7.88 -1.05
C GLU A 588 14.43 7.96 -2.42
N LYS A 589 15.05 9.10 -2.73
CA LYS A 589 15.85 9.28 -3.94
C LYS A 589 17.01 8.28 -4.00
N LEU A 590 17.73 8.08 -2.90
CA LEU A 590 18.80 7.10 -2.80
C LEU A 590 18.29 5.68 -3.10
N LEU A 591 17.17 5.27 -2.51
CA LEU A 591 16.57 3.96 -2.74
C LEU A 591 16.21 3.74 -4.23
N LEU A 592 15.63 4.75 -4.88
CA LEU A 592 15.33 4.69 -6.32
C LEU A 592 16.61 4.61 -7.17
N ILE A 593 17.63 5.41 -6.84
CA ILE A 593 18.94 5.40 -7.51
C ILE A 593 19.64 4.04 -7.37
N LEU A 594 19.45 3.33 -6.26
CA LEU A 594 20.00 1.98 -6.08
C LEU A 594 19.16 0.90 -6.78
N ALA A 595 17.84 1.00 -6.73
CA ALA A 595 16.93 0.00 -7.27
C ALA A 595 16.93 -0.05 -8.80
N ILE A 596 16.89 1.11 -9.48
CA ILE A 596 16.76 1.18 -10.95
C ILE A 596 17.95 0.52 -11.67
N PRO A 597 19.23 0.85 -11.38
CA PRO A 597 20.38 0.23 -12.04
C PRO A 597 20.50 -1.25 -11.70
N MET A 598 20.16 -1.64 -10.46
CA MET A 598 20.15 -3.03 -10.04
C MET A 598 19.15 -3.86 -10.87
N LEU A 599 17.96 -3.33 -11.12
CA LEU A 599 16.95 -3.97 -11.98
C LEU A 599 17.39 -4.01 -13.45
N ALA A 600 17.97 -2.93 -13.96
CA ALA A 600 18.52 -2.88 -15.32
C ALA A 600 19.63 -3.94 -15.53
N ALA A 601 20.58 -4.03 -14.59
CA ALA A 601 21.62 -5.05 -14.60
C ALA A 601 21.02 -6.46 -14.52
N ALA A 602 19.98 -6.67 -13.71
CA ALA A 602 19.30 -7.95 -13.62
C ALA A 602 18.64 -8.36 -14.93
N ALA A 603 17.98 -7.42 -15.63
CA ALA A 603 17.38 -7.66 -16.93
C ALA A 603 18.44 -8.04 -17.99
N VAL A 604 19.54 -7.28 -18.07
CA VAL A 604 20.65 -7.55 -18.99
C VAL A 604 21.25 -8.95 -18.76
N VAL A 605 21.53 -9.31 -17.49
CA VAL A 605 22.09 -10.62 -17.15
C VAL A 605 21.15 -11.75 -17.58
N GLN A 606 19.83 -11.60 -17.43
CA GLN A 606 18.89 -12.63 -17.89
C GLN A 606 18.83 -12.72 -19.42
N ILE A 607 18.83 -11.59 -20.14
CA ILE A 607 18.87 -11.58 -21.60
C ILE A 607 20.14 -12.30 -22.10
N MET A 608 21.30 -12.02 -21.51
CA MET A 608 22.56 -12.70 -21.85
C MET A 608 22.51 -14.21 -21.56
N ARG A 609 21.91 -14.62 -20.43
CA ARG A 609 21.72 -16.05 -20.09
C ARG A 609 20.79 -16.75 -21.07
N LEU A 610 19.71 -16.10 -21.50
CA LEU A 610 18.80 -16.63 -22.53
C LEU A 610 19.50 -16.77 -23.89
N GLY A 611 20.30 -15.78 -24.28
CA GLY A 611 21.14 -15.83 -25.49
C GLY A 611 22.13 -17.00 -25.45
N LYS A 612 22.84 -17.18 -24.33
CA LYS A 612 23.78 -18.32 -24.15
C LYS A 612 23.06 -19.67 -24.24
N ARG A 613 21.89 -19.82 -23.62
CA ARG A 613 21.08 -21.06 -23.70
C ARG A 613 20.62 -21.35 -25.13
N ARG A 614 20.17 -20.34 -25.87
CA ARG A 614 19.78 -20.49 -27.29
C ARG A 614 20.96 -20.93 -28.15
N ARG A 615 22.16 -20.33 -27.95
CA ARG A 615 23.38 -20.74 -28.66
C ARG A 615 23.79 -22.19 -28.35
N ILE A 616 23.77 -22.60 -27.08
CA ILE A 616 24.07 -23.98 -26.69
C ILE A 616 23.06 -24.96 -27.29
N SER A 617 21.76 -24.65 -27.22
CA SER A 617 20.72 -25.51 -27.80
C SER A 617 20.82 -25.61 -29.32
N ALA A 618 21.20 -24.53 -30.01
CA ALA A 618 21.47 -24.55 -31.45
C ALA A 618 22.73 -25.37 -31.78
N ALA A 619 23.80 -25.27 -30.98
CA ALA A 619 24.99 -26.10 -31.17
C ALA A 619 24.71 -27.59 -30.94
N GLU A 620 23.90 -27.93 -29.94
CA GLU A 620 23.47 -29.31 -29.68
C GLU A 620 22.55 -29.87 -30.78
N SER A 621 21.69 -29.04 -31.38
CA SER A 621 20.82 -29.47 -32.48
C SER A 621 21.61 -29.78 -33.75
N VAL A 622 22.62 -28.96 -34.08
CA VAL A 622 23.56 -29.20 -35.19
C VAL A 622 24.34 -30.49 -34.97
N LYS A 623 24.93 -30.69 -33.78
CA LYS A 623 25.68 -31.91 -33.44
C LYS A 623 24.80 -33.19 -33.52
N ASN A 624 23.53 -33.07 -33.14
CA ASN A 624 22.57 -34.17 -33.26
C ASN A 624 22.14 -34.44 -34.71
N GLN A 625 22.13 -33.45 -35.59
CA GLN A 625 21.90 -33.64 -37.03
C GLN A 625 23.09 -34.33 -37.71
N ASP A 626 24.32 -33.89 -37.41
CA ASP A 626 25.53 -34.49 -37.98
C ASP A 626 25.72 -35.95 -37.56
N SER A 627 25.49 -36.27 -36.28
CA SER A 627 25.56 -37.66 -35.80
C SER A 627 24.47 -38.55 -36.42
N ARG A 628 23.27 -38.02 -36.70
CA ARG A 628 22.24 -38.75 -37.46
C ARG A 628 22.65 -38.98 -38.91
N ARG A 629 23.27 -37.98 -39.55
CA ARG A 629 23.76 -38.08 -40.93
C ARG A 629 24.89 -39.11 -41.06
N GLN A 630 25.83 -39.13 -40.11
CA GLN A 630 26.88 -40.14 -40.05
C GLN A 630 26.33 -41.56 -39.83
N ARG A 631 25.32 -41.72 -38.95
CA ARG A 631 24.64 -43.00 -38.74
C ARG A 631 23.84 -43.46 -39.97
N SER A 632 23.27 -42.55 -40.76
CA SER A 632 22.60 -42.92 -42.02
C SER A 632 23.59 -43.33 -43.11
N VAL A 633 24.78 -42.73 -43.16
CA VAL A 633 25.85 -43.12 -44.09
C VAL A 633 26.41 -44.50 -43.73
N LYS A 634 26.65 -44.76 -42.43
CA LYS A 634 27.09 -46.09 -41.93
C LYS A 634 26.05 -47.20 -42.06
N ARG A 635 24.78 -46.90 -42.33
CA ARG A 635 23.72 -47.90 -42.60
C ARG A 635 23.50 -48.13 -44.09
N ARG A 636 24.08 -47.30 -44.96
CA ARG A 636 24.01 -47.41 -46.43
C ARG A 636 25.26 -48.03 -47.03
N LYS A 637 26.38 -48.00 -46.31
CA LYS A 637 27.49 -48.96 -46.46
C LYS A 637 27.16 -50.17 -45.62
#